data_AF-A0A497SFL8-F1
#
_entry.id   AF-A0A497SFL8-F1
#
_cell.length_a   1.000
_cell.length_b   1.000
_cell.length_c   1.000
_cell.angle_alpha   90.00
_cell.angle_beta   90.00
_cell.angle_gamma   90.00
#
_symmetry.space_group_name_H-M   'P 1'
#
loop_
_entity.id
_entity.type
_entity.pdbx_description
1 polymer ?
#
loop_
_entity_poly.entity_id
_entity_poly.type
_entity_poly.pdbx_seq_one_letter_code
_entity_poly.pdbx_strand_id
1 'polypeptide(L)' 'MARFPEAEARIFKGVCMNCNARNPLNATICRRCKKPFRIRRKKRKKTMKG' A
#
# COMPACT_ATOMS: atom_id res chain seq x y z
N MET A 1 -4.75 -5.38 -20.48
CA MET A 1 -3.56 -4.58 -20.13
C MET A 1 -2.42 -5.54 -19.86
N ALA A 2 -1.28 -5.37 -20.53
CA ALA A 2 -0.07 -6.11 -20.20
C ALA A 2 0.31 -5.86 -18.73
N ARG A 3 0.65 -6.91 -18.00
CA ARG A 3 1.13 -6.80 -16.62
C ARG A 3 2.64 -6.68 -16.65
N PHE A 4 3.15 -5.72 -15.90
CA PHE A 4 4.59 -5.51 -15.74
C PHE A 4 4.96 -5.81 -14.29
N PRO A 5 5.50 -7.01 -14.00
CA PRO A 5 5.74 -7.44 -12.61
C PRO A 5 6.69 -6.50 -11.86
N GLU A 6 7.66 -5.93 -12.56
CA GLU A 6 8.61 -4.96 -12.00
C GLU A 6 7.93 -3.66 -11.53
N ALA A 7 6.98 -3.15 -12.33
CA ALA A 7 6.19 -1.99 -11.97
C ALA A 7 5.26 -2.31 -10.78
N GLU A 8 4.63 -3.48 -10.80
CA GLU A 8 3.74 -3.93 -9.72
C GLU A 8 4.44 -4.09 -8.36
N ALA A 9 5.73 -4.42 -8.37
CA ALA A 9 6.56 -4.50 -7.17
C ALA A 9 6.86 -3.11 -6.59
N ARG A 10 7.02 -2.09 -7.45
CA ARG A 10 7.36 -0.71 -7.05
C ARG A 10 6.14 0.15 -6.67
N ILE A 11 4.93 -0.24 -7.05
CA ILE A 11 3.72 0.50 -6.71
C ILE A 11 3.46 0.52 -5.19
N PHE A 12 3.25 1.72 -4.64
CA PHE A 12 2.84 1.91 -3.25
C PHE A 12 1.40 1.43 -3.01
N LYS A 13 1.25 0.46 -2.11
CA LYS A 13 -0.01 -0.24 -1.82
C LYS A 13 -0.63 0.14 -0.46
N GLY A 14 0.09 0.87 0.39
CA GLY A 14 -0.44 1.37 1.66
C GLY A 14 -1.19 2.68 1.47
N VAL A 15 -2.34 2.86 2.11
CA VAL A 15 -3.11 4.13 2.05
C VAL A 15 -3.16 4.74 3.44
N CYS A 16 -2.79 6.02 3.55
CA CYS A 16 -2.94 6.77 4.80
C CYS A 16 -4.42 7.05 5.07
N MET A 17 -4.92 6.71 6.25
CA MET A 17 -6.33 6.95 6.63
C MET A 17 -6.66 8.42 6.95
N ASN A 18 -5.65 9.30 7.06
CA ASN A 18 -5.85 10.73 7.36
C ASN A 18 -5.84 11.62 6.10
N CYS A 19 -5.02 11.28 5.09
CA CYS A 19 -4.83 12.13 3.90
C CYS A 19 -4.91 11.38 2.57
N ASN A 20 -5.26 10.08 2.61
CA ASN A 20 -5.41 9.17 1.47
C ASN A 20 -4.17 9.02 0.57
N ALA A 21 -3.00 9.52 1.00
CA ALA A 21 -1.75 9.35 0.27
C ALA A 21 -1.33 7.88 0.21
N ARG A 22 -0.76 7.47 -0.93
CA ARG A 22 -0.13 6.15 -1.08
C ARG A 22 1.25 6.15 -0.45
N ASN A 23 1.51 5.16 0.38
CA ASN A 23 2.75 4.96 1.11
C ASN A 23 3.27 3.54 0.88
N PRO A 24 4.58 3.29 1.05
CA PRO A 24 5.12 1.95 1.01
C PRO A 24 4.52 1.07 2.13
N LEU A 25 4.51 -0.25 1.90
CA LEU A 25 3.83 -1.20 2.80
C LEU A 25 4.45 -1.24 4.19
N ASN A 26 5.76 -0.99 4.29
CA ASN A 26 6.55 -0.94 5.52
C ASN A 26 6.66 0.46 6.13
N ALA A 27 5.98 1.48 5.59
CA ALA A 27 6.01 2.82 6.18
C ALA A 27 5.36 2.81 7.59
N THR A 28 6.06 3.43 8.54
CA THR A 28 5.54 3.75 9.88
C THR A 28 4.95 5.16 9.93
N ILE A 29 5.40 6.05 9.05
CA ILE A 29 4.99 7.45 8.96
C ILE A 29 4.53 7.75 7.53
N CYS A 30 3.45 8.53 7.38
CA CYS A 30 3.00 8.95 6.05
C CYS A 30 3.95 9.98 5.44
N ARG A 31 4.38 9.76 4.20
CA ARG A 31 5.29 10.67 3.46
C ARG A 31 4.72 12.06 3.18
N ARG A 32 3.39 12.23 3.26
CA ARG A 32 2.70 13.50 2.94
C ARG A 32 2.35 14.28 4.20
N CYS A 33 1.58 13.68 5.12
CA CYS A 33 1.12 14.39 6.32
C CYS A 33 2.03 14.22 7.54
N LYS A 34 3.09 13.41 7.45
CA LYS A 34 4.07 13.12 8.52
C LYS A 34 3.48 12.57 9.83
N LYS A 35 2.19 12.22 9.85
CA LYS A 35 1.55 11.65 11.03
C LYS A 35 1.75 10.12 11.11
N PRO A 36 1.93 9.53 12.30
CA PRO A 36 2.16 8.09 12.50
C PRO A 36 0.87 7.24 12.38
N PHE A 37 -0.10 7.65 11.55
CA PHE A 37 -1.41 7.00 11.49
C PHE A 37 -1.34 5.62 10.84
N ARG A 38 -2.23 4.72 11.26
CA ARG A 38 -2.40 3.36 10.73
C ARG A 38 -2.51 3.39 9.20
N ILE A 39 -1.44 3.00 8.51
CA ILE A 39 -1.45 2.85 7.05
C ILE A 39 -2.23 1.58 6.73
N ARG A 40 -3.37 1.73 6.06
CA ARG A 40 -4.18 0.58 5.64
C ARG A 40 -3.39 -0.19 4.59
N ARG A 41 -2.98 -1.41 4.94
CA ARG A 41 -2.35 -2.35 4.02
C ARG A 41 -3.46 -3.14 3.31
N LYS A 42 -3.49 -3.10 1.98
CA LYS A 42 -4.40 -3.97 1.22
C LYS A 42 -3.95 -5.42 1.49
N LYS A 43 -4.73 -6.18 2.27
CA LYS A 43 -4.47 -7.60 2.48
C LYS A 43 -4.41 -8.26 1.11
N ARG A 44 -3.34 -9.01 0.81
CA ARG A 44 -3.34 -9.95 -0.32
C ARG A 44 -4.59 -10.81 -0.12
N LYS A 45 -5.54 -10.79 -1.06
CA LYS A 45 -6.62 -11.78 -1.07
C LYS A 45 -5.91 -13.13 -0.98
N LYS A 46 -6.04 -13.83 0.15
CA LYS A 46 -5.65 -15.24 0.21
C LYS A 46 -6.48 -15.87 -0.91
N THR A 47 -5.81 -16.37 -1.94
CA THR A 47 -6.43 -17.27 -2.90
C THR A 47 -7.03 -18.39 -2.08
N MET A 48 -8.36 -18.37 -1.96
CA MET A 48 -9.15 -19.46 -1.44
C MET A 48 -8.93 -20.62 -2.42
N LYS A 49 -7.98 -21.50 -2.10
CA LYS A 49 -7.87 -22.81 -2.75
C LYS A 49 -9.00 -23.64 -2.15
N GLY A 50 -10.06 -23.81 -2.93
CA GLY A 50 -11.01 -24.90 -2.74
C GLY A 50 -10.42 -26.20 -3.27
#